data_AF-A0ABD6C8M8-F1
#
_entry.id   AF-A0ABD6C8M8-F1
#
_cell.length_a   1.000
_cell.length_b   1.000
_cell.length_c   1.000
_cell.angle_alpha   90.00
_cell.angle_beta   90.00
_cell.angle_gamma   90.00
#
_symmetry.space_group_name_H-M   'P 1'
#
loop_
_entity.id
_entity.type
_entity.pdbx_description
1 polymer ?
#
loop_
_entity_poly.entity_id
_entity_poly.type
_entity_poly.pdbx_seq_one_letter_code
_entity_poly.pdbx_strand_id
1 'polypeptide(L)'
;MVPLDRLRPRSALLVPTIVFASPALWFLFREVNRPDVGRSGGTAVGWTVAVAVGALLGSYLLAAAAVPTLQASRAGDHPVVRAVLEPRPTARLVFAALLGGVVGYVGLSAVATIPAPLDSLARLAGGLLALPLIVLYGGVIVVANGLWGGSAPVWLEWSAVAVGVMASVVWTALLASGVTVVAEG
;
A
#
# COMPACT_ATOMS: atom_id res chain seq x y z
N MET A 1 22.02 4.75 -14.71
CA MET A 1 21.03 5.53 -15.52
C MET A 1 19.90 4.60 -15.91
N VAL A 2 18.64 4.98 -15.66
CA VAL A 2 17.47 4.20 -16.10
C VAL A 2 17.18 4.58 -17.56
N PRO A 3 17.13 3.64 -18.52
CA PRO A 3 16.81 3.94 -19.91
C PRO A 3 15.42 4.60 -20.02
N LEU A 4 15.29 5.64 -20.85
CA LEU A 4 14.03 6.40 -21.03
C LEU A 4 12.87 5.49 -21.46
N ASP A 5 13.14 4.42 -22.21
CA ASP A 5 12.14 3.45 -22.66
C ASP A 5 11.50 2.65 -21.52
N ARG A 6 12.21 2.56 -20.37
CA ARG A 6 11.72 1.91 -19.14
C ARG A 6 10.82 2.83 -18.30
N LEU A 7 10.79 4.13 -18.60
CA LEU A 7 9.94 5.10 -17.92
C LEU A 7 8.56 5.27 -18.55
N ARG A 8 8.31 4.66 -19.72
CA ARG A 8 6.98 4.66 -20.33
C ARG A 8 5.95 4.04 -19.37
N PRO A 9 4.76 4.65 -19.18
CA PRO A 9 3.71 4.08 -18.36
C PRO A 9 3.35 2.68 -18.85
N ARG A 10 3.59 1.67 -18.01
CA ARG A 10 3.27 0.26 -18.28
C ARG A 10 2.40 -0.26 -17.15
N SER A 11 1.41 -1.09 -17.49
CA SER A 11 0.54 -1.72 -16.50
C SER A 11 1.29 -2.56 -15.48
N ALA A 12 2.43 -3.15 -15.88
CA ALA A 12 3.32 -3.93 -15.01
C ALA A 12 3.96 -3.11 -13.88
N LEU A 13 3.97 -1.77 -13.99
CA LEU A 13 4.56 -0.89 -12.98
C LEU A 13 3.54 -0.42 -11.94
N LEU A 14 2.22 -0.60 -12.17
CA LEU A 14 1.18 -0.08 -11.29
C LEU A 14 1.25 -0.65 -9.87
N VAL A 15 1.17 -1.97 -9.74
CA VAL A 15 1.21 -2.63 -8.43
C VAL A 15 2.56 -2.40 -7.73
N PRO A 16 3.73 -2.58 -8.38
CA PRO A 16 5.02 -2.28 -7.75
C PRO A 16 5.15 -0.83 -7.29
N THR A 17 4.68 0.14 -8.08
CA THR A 17 4.70 1.56 -7.68
C THR A 17 3.89 1.79 -6.42
N ILE A 18 2.70 1.19 -6.33
CA ILE A 18 1.84 1.33 -5.15
C ILE A 18 2.50 0.64 -3.95
N VAL A 19 3.06 -0.56 -4.11
CA VAL A 19 3.80 -1.26 -3.05
C VAL A 19 4.88 -0.35 -2.47
N PHE A 20 5.71 0.27 -3.30
CA PHE A 20 6.77 1.17 -2.83
C PHE A 20 6.25 2.50 -2.26
N ALA A 21 5.15 3.02 -2.79
CA ALA A 21 4.58 4.29 -2.34
C ALA A 21 3.83 4.16 -1.00
N SER A 22 3.20 3.01 -0.74
CA SER A 22 2.30 2.85 0.40
C SER A 22 2.94 3.10 1.77
N PRO A 23 4.19 2.67 2.08
CA PRO A 23 4.84 3.03 3.33
C PRO A 23 5.03 4.55 3.48
N ALA A 24 5.52 5.22 2.44
CA ALA A 24 5.73 6.66 2.46
C ALA A 24 4.40 7.42 2.67
N LEU A 25 3.34 6.99 1.98
CA LEU A 25 2.00 7.54 2.16
C LEU A 25 1.46 7.26 3.57
N TRP A 26 1.69 6.08 4.15
CA TRP A 26 1.29 5.77 5.51
C TRP A 26 1.94 6.70 6.54
N PHE A 27 3.26 6.91 6.45
CA PHE A 27 3.95 7.82 7.36
C PHE A 27 3.51 9.27 7.17
N LEU A 28 3.27 9.69 5.93
CA LEU A 28 2.71 11.01 5.63
C LEU A 28 1.33 11.20 6.28
N PHE A 29 0.42 10.25 6.08
CA PHE A 29 -0.91 10.31 6.70
C PHE A 29 -0.83 10.27 8.23
N ARG A 30 0.06 9.46 8.80
CA ARG A 30 0.29 9.42 10.25
C ARG A 30 0.73 10.79 10.77
N GLU A 31 1.63 11.47 10.06
CA GLU A 31 2.16 12.77 10.48
C GLU A 31 1.09 13.87 10.39
N VAL A 32 0.33 13.91 9.29
CA VAL A 32 -0.71 14.94 9.07
C VAL A 32 -1.89 14.78 10.03
N ASN A 33 -2.18 13.56 10.50
CA ASN A 33 -3.22 13.31 11.48
C ASN A 33 -2.77 13.50 12.94
N ARG A 34 -1.54 13.96 13.19
CA ARG A 34 -1.11 14.31 14.55
C ARG A 34 -1.82 15.60 15.03
N PRO A 35 -2.33 15.63 16.27
CA PRO A 35 -3.14 16.74 16.79
C PRO A 35 -2.40 18.09 16.86
N ASP A 36 -1.07 18.06 16.84
CA ASP A 36 -0.15 19.19 16.82
C ASP A 36 0.09 19.77 15.42
N VAL A 37 -0.06 18.98 14.35
CA VAL A 37 0.19 19.39 12.95
C VAL A 37 -1.08 19.97 12.30
N GLY A 38 -2.27 19.48 12.71
CA GLY A 38 -3.57 19.81 12.12
C GLY A 38 -4.08 21.26 12.28
N ARG A 39 -3.33 22.16 12.93
CA ARG A 39 -3.71 23.58 13.11
C ARG A 39 -3.14 24.54 12.05
N SER A 40 -2.32 24.04 11.14
CA SER A 40 -1.73 24.86 10.08
C SER A 40 -2.62 24.81 8.84
N GLY A 41 -3.13 25.96 8.39
CA GLY A 41 -4.10 26.11 7.29
C GLY A 41 -3.60 25.64 5.90
N GLY A 42 -4.12 26.22 4.81
CA GLY A 42 -3.91 25.74 3.43
C GLY A 42 -2.47 25.47 2.96
N THR A 43 -1.45 26.00 3.65
CA THR A 43 -0.03 25.68 3.43
C THR A 43 0.32 24.23 3.79
N ALA A 44 -0.33 23.63 4.79
CA ALA A 44 -0.15 22.23 5.16
C ALA A 44 -0.68 21.28 4.07
N VAL A 45 -1.76 21.66 3.40
CA VAL A 45 -2.34 20.90 2.29
C VAL A 45 -1.39 20.90 1.09
N GLY A 46 -0.85 22.07 0.72
CA GLY A 46 0.09 22.17 -0.40
C GLY A 46 1.36 21.34 -0.20
N TRP A 47 1.94 21.37 1.00
CA TRP A 47 3.10 20.55 1.35
C TRP A 47 2.78 19.06 1.34
N THR A 48 1.64 18.65 1.91
CA THR A 48 1.21 17.25 1.92
C THR A 48 1.03 16.70 0.50
N VAL A 49 0.41 17.47 -0.39
CA VAL A 49 0.25 17.11 -1.80
C VAL A 49 1.62 16.99 -2.47
N ALA A 50 2.53 17.94 -2.25
CA ALA A 50 3.88 17.90 -2.82
C ALA A 50 4.67 16.67 -2.36
N VAL A 51 4.61 16.32 -1.07
CA VAL A 51 5.28 15.13 -0.53
C VAL A 51 4.64 13.84 -1.05
N ALA A 52 3.31 13.77 -1.13
CA ALA A 52 2.61 12.61 -1.68
C ALA A 52 2.96 12.39 -3.16
N VAL A 53 2.98 13.46 -3.96
CA VAL A 53 3.38 13.41 -5.37
C VAL A 53 4.85 13.01 -5.51
N GLY A 54 5.75 13.59 -4.70
CA GLY A 54 7.16 13.23 -4.66
C GLY A 54 7.38 11.75 -4.30
N ALA A 55 6.64 11.25 -3.31
CA ALA A 55 6.68 9.84 -2.91
C ALA A 55 6.18 8.92 -4.04
N LEU A 56 5.09 9.27 -4.73
CA LEU A 56 4.58 8.52 -5.88
C LEU A 56 5.59 8.49 -7.03
N LEU A 57 6.18 9.64 -7.37
CA LEU A 57 7.19 9.73 -8.43
C LEU A 57 8.45 8.93 -8.07
N GLY A 58 8.97 9.09 -6.86
CA GLY A 58 10.12 8.31 -6.37
C GLY A 58 9.85 6.81 -6.38
N SER A 59 8.65 6.41 -5.96
CA SER A 59 8.22 5.00 -5.96
C SER A 59 8.05 4.43 -7.36
N TYR A 60 7.58 5.24 -8.32
CA TYR A 60 7.51 4.85 -9.72
C TYR A 60 8.91 4.63 -10.31
N LEU A 61 9.87 5.50 -9.98
CA LEU A 61 11.26 5.33 -10.40
C LEU A 61 11.90 4.07 -9.80
N LEU A 62 11.64 3.81 -8.52
CA LEU A 62 12.08 2.57 -7.85
C LEU A 62 11.47 1.34 -8.51
N ALA A 63 10.16 1.36 -8.80
CA ALA A 63 9.48 0.29 -9.53
C ALA A 63 10.08 0.08 -10.93
N ALA A 64 10.29 1.15 -11.70
CA ALA A 64 10.86 1.08 -13.05
C ALA A 64 12.31 0.53 -13.05
N ALA A 65 13.06 0.74 -11.96
CA ALA A 65 14.40 0.17 -11.78
C ALA A 65 14.37 -1.30 -11.32
N ALA A 66 13.46 -1.65 -10.40
CA ALA A 66 13.40 -2.97 -9.77
C ALA A 66 12.66 -4.03 -10.59
N VAL A 67 11.63 -3.66 -11.36
CA VAL A 67 10.85 -4.64 -12.13
C VAL A 67 11.71 -5.41 -13.16
N PRO A 68 12.58 -4.77 -13.96
CA PRO A 68 13.44 -5.49 -14.90
C PRO A 68 14.40 -6.47 -14.22
N THR A 69 14.91 -6.13 -13.03
CA THR A 69 15.82 -7.02 -12.29
C THR A 69 15.07 -8.21 -11.70
N LEU A 70 13.85 -8.00 -11.21
CA LEU A 70 12.98 -9.08 -10.73
C LEU A 70 12.59 -10.04 -11.87
N GLN A 71 12.19 -9.50 -13.03
CA GLN A 71 11.84 -10.30 -14.21
C GLN A 71 13.02 -11.11 -14.78
N ALA A 72 14.23 -10.56 -14.72
CA ALA A 72 15.44 -11.27 -15.18
C ALA A 72 15.98 -12.30 -14.17
N SER A 73 15.47 -12.29 -12.95
CA SER A 73 15.89 -13.21 -11.88
C SER A 73 15.01 -14.45 -11.83
N ARG A 74 15.48 -15.51 -11.15
CA ARG A 74 14.65 -16.70 -10.82
C ARG A 74 13.38 -16.36 -10.03
N ALA A 75 13.32 -15.19 -9.40
CA ALA A 75 12.11 -14.74 -8.71
C ALA A 75 10.97 -14.42 -9.69
N GLY A 76 11.27 -14.05 -10.95
CA GLY A 76 10.26 -13.76 -11.97
C GLY A 76 9.37 -14.96 -12.31
N ASP A 77 9.90 -16.18 -12.16
CA ASP A 77 9.15 -17.42 -12.40
C ASP A 77 8.24 -17.81 -11.22
N HIS A 78 8.40 -17.17 -10.05
CA HIS A 78 7.58 -17.47 -8.88
C HIS A 78 6.14 -16.97 -9.10
N PRO A 79 5.11 -17.79 -8.85
CA PRO A 79 3.72 -17.48 -9.19
C PRO A 79 3.21 -16.17 -8.55
N VAL A 80 3.65 -15.89 -7.32
CA VAL A 80 3.32 -14.63 -6.61
C VAL A 80 3.93 -13.41 -7.30
N VAL A 81 5.21 -13.48 -7.68
CA VAL A 81 5.91 -12.36 -8.33
C VAL A 81 5.30 -12.12 -9.69
N ARG A 82 5.02 -13.17 -10.44
CA ARG A 82 4.35 -13.09 -11.73
C ARG A 82 2.95 -12.47 -11.63
N ALA A 83 2.15 -12.87 -10.63
CA ALA A 83 0.81 -12.29 -10.41
C ALA A 83 0.85 -10.78 -10.11
N VAL A 84 1.89 -10.30 -9.42
CA VAL A 84 2.09 -8.88 -9.10
C VAL A 84 2.62 -8.08 -10.29
N LEU A 85 3.53 -8.66 -11.06
CA LEU A 85 4.17 -7.98 -12.20
C LEU A 85 3.31 -8.03 -13.47
N GLU A 86 2.51 -9.07 -13.65
CA GLU A 86 1.67 -9.30 -14.83
C GLU A 86 0.21 -9.59 -14.43
N PRO A 87 -0.48 -8.66 -13.74
CA PRO A 87 -1.85 -8.90 -13.31
C PRO A 87 -2.79 -9.00 -14.52
N ARG A 88 -3.69 -10.00 -14.49
CA ARG A 88 -4.74 -10.18 -15.50
C ARG A 88 -5.58 -8.88 -15.65
N PRO A 89 -6.15 -8.58 -16.83
CA PRO A 89 -7.00 -7.41 -17.02
C PRO A 89 -8.14 -7.30 -15.98
N THR A 90 -8.77 -8.42 -15.66
CA THR A 90 -9.82 -8.53 -14.64
C THR A 90 -9.30 -8.21 -13.24
N ALA A 91 -8.13 -8.74 -12.86
CA ALA A 91 -7.51 -8.46 -11.56
C ALA A 91 -7.16 -6.98 -11.41
N ARG A 92 -6.75 -6.32 -12.50
CA ARG A 92 -6.51 -4.86 -12.51
C ARG A 92 -7.79 -4.06 -12.28
N LEU A 93 -8.92 -4.47 -12.86
CA LEU A 93 -10.21 -3.82 -12.62
C LEU A 93 -10.66 -3.96 -11.18
N VAL A 94 -10.55 -5.17 -10.61
CA VAL A 94 -10.88 -5.42 -9.19
C VAL A 94 -9.97 -4.58 -8.29
N PHE A 95 -8.67 -4.57 -8.55
CA PHE A 95 -7.73 -3.76 -7.79
C PHE A 95 -8.02 -2.25 -7.90
N ALA A 96 -8.34 -1.75 -9.10
CA ALA A 96 -8.73 -0.37 -9.31
C ALA A 96 -10.05 -0.03 -8.61
N ALA A 97 -11.02 -0.94 -8.60
CA ALA A 97 -12.28 -0.79 -7.89
C ALA A 97 -12.07 -0.75 -6.36
N LEU A 98 -11.19 -1.61 -5.82
CA LEU A 98 -10.81 -1.58 -4.41
C LEU A 98 -10.12 -0.26 -4.04
N LEU A 99 -9.16 0.19 -4.86
CA LEU A 99 -8.47 1.46 -4.64
C LEU A 99 -9.45 2.64 -4.72
N GLY A 100 -10.34 2.64 -5.72
CA GLY A 100 -11.41 3.63 -5.86
C GLY A 100 -12.38 3.62 -4.68
N GLY A 101 -12.72 2.44 -4.15
CA GLY A 101 -13.53 2.27 -2.96
C GLY A 101 -12.86 2.85 -1.71
N VAL A 102 -11.56 2.63 -1.52
CA VAL A 102 -10.78 3.23 -0.43
C VAL A 102 -10.76 4.75 -0.55
N VAL A 103 -10.42 5.28 -1.73
CA VAL A 103 -10.39 6.73 -1.97
C VAL A 103 -11.78 7.35 -1.76
N GLY A 104 -12.83 6.69 -2.24
CA GLY A 104 -14.20 7.12 -2.06
C GLY A 104 -14.64 7.11 -0.59
N TYR A 105 -14.31 6.06 0.15
CA TYR A 105 -14.59 5.96 1.59
C TYR A 105 -13.87 7.06 2.38
N VAL A 106 -12.57 7.25 2.13
CA VAL A 106 -11.78 8.31 2.79
C VAL A 106 -12.32 9.69 2.44
N GLY A 107 -12.57 9.95 1.15
CA GLY A 107 -13.13 11.22 0.68
C GLY A 107 -14.51 11.52 1.27
N LEU A 108 -15.40 10.52 1.31
CA LEU A 108 -16.72 10.64 1.91
C LEU A 108 -16.64 10.88 3.42
N SER A 109 -15.76 10.15 4.12
CA SER A 109 -15.56 10.31 5.57
C SER A 109 -15.05 11.70 5.97
N ALA A 110 -14.40 12.41 5.05
CA ALA A 110 -13.93 13.78 5.27
C ALA A 110 -15.05 14.83 5.18
N VAL A 111 -16.17 14.52 4.50
CA VAL A 111 -17.25 15.49 4.22
C VAL A 111 -18.61 15.11 4.81
N ALA A 112 -18.81 13.83 5.14
CA ALA A 112 -20.09 13.31 5.60
C ALA A 112 -19.91 12.16 6.60
N THR A 113 -20.93 11.99 7.46
CA THR A 113 -20.98 10.83 8.35
C THR A 113 -21.44 9.60 7.57
N ILE A 114 -20.65 8.53 7.62
CA ILE A 114 -20.96 7.29 6.93
C ILE A 114 -21.96 6.47 7.79
N PRO A 115 -23.06 5.96 7.21
CA PRO A 115 -23.99 5.09 7.95
C PRO A 115 -23.28 3.90 8.59
N ALA A 116 -23.61 3.60 9.85
CA ALA A 116 -22.94 2.56 10.65
C ALA A 116 -22.83 1.17 9.98
N PRO A 117 -23.83 0.67 9.22
CA PRO A 117 -23.70 -0.61 8.52
C PRO A 117 -22.62 -0.58 7.44
N LEU A 118 -22.55 0.50 6.66
CA LEU A 118 -21.54 0.68 5.61
C LEU A 118 -20.16 0.85 6.22
N ASP A 119 -20.06 1.61 7.31
CA ASP A 119 -18.81 1.78 8.04
C ASP A 119 -18.29 0.45 8.61
N SER A 120 -19.18 -0.39 9.13
CA SER A 120 -18.81 -1.72 9.65
C SER A 120 -18.28 -2.64 8.56
N LEU A 121 -18.94 -2.68 7.39
CA LEU A 121 -18.47 -3.46 6.24
C LEU A 121 -17.12 -2.95 5.72
N ALA A 122 -16.95 -1.63 5.64
CA ALA A 122 -15.69 -1.02 5.23
C ALA A 122 -14.55 -1.37 6.19
N ARG A 123 -14.80 -1.39 7.51
CA ARG A 123 -13.82 -1.81 8.52
C ARG A 123 -13.46 -3.28 8.41
N LEU A 124 -14.43 -4.17 8.20
CA LEU A 124 -14.18 -5.60 8.00
C LEU A 124 -13.36 -5.85 6.74
N ALA A 125 -13.74 -5.22 5.62
CA ALA A 125 -12.99 -5.30 4.36
C ALA A 125 -11.57 -4.73 4.55
N GLY A 126 -11.44 -3.56 5.14
CA GLY A 126 -10.16 -2.93 5.45
C GLY A 126 -9.28 -3.80 6.34
N GLY A 127 -9.85 -4.45 7.36
CA GLY A 127 -9.15 -5.39 8.23
C GLY A 127 -8.62 -6.61 7.48
N LEU A 128 -9.40 -7.18 6.55
CA LEU A 128 -8.96 -8.28 5.71
C LEU A 128 -7.82 -7.88 4.76
N LEU A 129 -7.89 -6.68 4.18
CA LEU A 129 -6.85 -6.15 3.30
C LEU A 129 -5.57 -5.79 4.07
N ALA A 130 -5.71 -5.30 5.31
CA ALA A 130 -4.60 -4.93 6.20
C ALA A 130 -4.10 -6.08 7.07
N LEU A 131 -4.58 -7.31 6.86
CA LEU A 131 -4.25 -8.46 7.69
C LEU A 131 -2.73 -8.72 7.80
N PRO A 132 -1.93 -8.64 6.71
CA PRO A 132 -0.48 -8.77 6.83
C PRO A 132 0.16 -7.70 7.72
N LEU A 133 -0.31 -6.45 7.64
CA LEU A 133 0.14 -5.38 8.52
C LEU A 133 -0.20 -5.67 9.98
N ILE A 134 -1.44 -6.08 10.27
CA ILE A 134 -1.91 -6.40 11.62
C ILE A 134 -1.06 -7.51 12.24
N VAL A 135 -0.84 -8.60 11.49
CA VAL A 135 -0.05 -9.75 11.96
C VAL A 135 1.40 -9.37 12.19
N LEU A 136 2.02 -8.66 11.25
CA LEU A 136 3.45 -8.36 11.32
C LEU A 136 3.76 -7.30 12.38
N TYR A 137 2.98 -6.22 12.43
CA TYR A 137 3.13 -5.18 13.45
C TYR A 137 2.75 -5.69 14.84
N GLY A 138 1.63 -6.42 14.96
CA GLY A 138 1.20 -7.03 16.23
C GLY A 138 2.22 -8.06 16.74
N GLY A 139 2.76 -8.89 15.86
CA GLY A 139 3.82 -9.85 16.19
C GLY A 139 5.09 -9.16 16.69
N VAL A 140 5.51 -8.09 16.02
CA VAL A 140 6.66 -7.28 16.46
C VAL A 140 6.42 -6.66 17.83
N ILE A 141 5.22 -6.15 18.13
CA ILE A 141 4.88 -5.65 19.47
C ILE A 141 4.98 -6.76 20.52
N VAL A 142 4.43 -7.95 20.25
CA VAL A 142 4.49 -9.08 21.19
C VAL A 142 5.93 -9.50 21.46
N VAL A 143 6.73 -9.67 20.41
CA VAL A 143 8.16 -10.00 20.51
C VAL A 143 8.89 -8.90 21.27
N ALA A 144 8.60 -7.63 20.96
CA ALA A 144 9.31 -6.53 21.57
C ALA A 144 8.95 -6.32 23.04
N ASN A 145 7.70 -6.57 23.42
CA ASN A 145 7.28 -6.62 24.82
C ASN A 145 8.01 -7.74 25.56
N GLY A 146 8.19 -8.90 24.94
CA GLY A 146 8.90 -10.03 25.53
C GLY A 146 10.41 -9.83 25.66
N LEU A 147 11.05 -9.17 24.70
CA LEU A 147 12.51 -9.01 24.65
C LEU A 147 13.02 -7.69 25.28
N TRP A 148 12.24 -6.62 25.19
CA TRP A 148 12.64 -5.27 25.61
C TRP A 148 11.69 -4.64 26.64
N GLY A 149 10.81 -5.42 27.26
CA GLY A 149 9.96 -4.95 28.35
C GLY A 149 9.02 -3.79 27.98
N GLY A 150 8.69 -3.62 26.70
CA GLY A 150 7.75 -2.61 26.22
C GLY A 150 8.34 -1.47 25.41
N SER A 151 9.67 -1.33 25.33
CA SER A 151 10.32 -0.29 24.53
C SER A 151 11.11 -0.89 23.36
N ALA A 152 10.39 -1.23 22.29
CA ALA A 152 11.03 -1.64 21.04
C ALA A 152 11.88 -0.48 20.47
N PRO A 153 13.01 -0.76 19.82
CA PRO A 153 13.69 0.25 19.03
C PRO A 153 12.77 0.80 17.93
N VAL A 154 12.72 2.12 17.77
CA VAL A 154 11.82 2.81 16.82
C VAL A 154 12.00 2.31 15.37
N TRP A 155 13.23 1.98 14.98
CA TRP A 155 13.51 1.45 13.65
C TRP A 155 12.85 0.09 13.39
N LEU A 156 12.67 -0.74 14.42
CA LEU A 156 12.04 -2.05 14.30
C LEU A 156 10.55 -1.90 14.02
N GLU A 157 9.88 -1.02 14.76
CA GLU A 157 8.47 -0.69 14.54
C GLU A 157 8.24 -0.09 13.16
N TRP A 158 9.08 0.86 12.74
CA TRP A 158 8.95 1.51 11.43
C TRP A 158 9.15 0.52 10.29
N SER A 159 10.12 -0.38 10.44
CA SER A 159 10.40 -1.44 9.47
C SER A 159 9.23 -2.43 9.40
N ALA A 160 8.68 -2.82 10.56
CA ALA A 160 7.53 -3.71 10.65
C ALA A 160 6.29 -3.11 9.97
N VAL A 161 6.02 -1.83 10.20
CA VAL A 161 4.91 -1.13 9.53
C VAL A 161 5.16 -1.04 8.03
N ALA A 162 6.36 -0.61 7.61
CA ALA A 162 6.68 -0.48 6.18
C ALA A 162 6.52 -1.81 5.44
N VAL A 163 7.09 -2.89 5.99
CA VAL A 163 6.99 -4.24 5.43
C VAL A 163 5.55 -4.74 5.47
N GLY A 164 4.82 -4.51 6.57
CA GLY A 164 3.43 -4.90 6.71
C GLY A 164 2.50 -4.20 5.72
N VAL A 165 2.73 -2.91 5.46
CA VAL A 165 1.99 -2.12 4.47
C VAL A 165 2.30 -2.64 3.06
N MET A 166 3.57 -2.85 2.71
CA MET A 166 3.95 -3.44 1.41
C MET A 166 3.30 -4.82 1.21
N ALA A 167 3.36 -5.67 2.24
CA ALA A 167 2.76 -6.99 2.22
C ALA A 167 1.23 -6.93 2.06
N SER A 168 0.56 -5.94 2.65
CA SER A 168 -0.89 -5.73 2.52
C SER A 168 -1.29 -5.33 1.09
N VAL A 169 -0.47 -4.53 0.40
CA VAL A 169 -0.69 -4.20 -1.02
C VAL A 169 -0.52 -5.43 -1.90
N VAL A 170 0.56 -6.20 -1.69
CA VAL A 170 0.79 -7.46 -2.41
C VAL A 170 -0.34 -8.45 -2.16
N TRP A 171 -0.76 -8.61 -0.90
CA TRP A 171 -1.90 -9.43 -0.49
C TRP A 171 -3.18 -9.02 -1.21
N THR A 172 -3.48 -7.73 -1.27
CA THR A 172 -4.64 -7.19 -1.98
C THR A 172 -4.59 -7.52 -3.48
N ALA A 173 -3.41 -7.38 -4.11
CA ALA A 173 -3.23 -7.72 -5.53
C ALA A 173 -3.40 -9.23 -5.78
N LEU A 174 -2.95 -10.07 -4.86
CA LEU A 174 -3.14 -11.52 -4.93
C LEU A 174 -4.60 -11.91 -4.76
N LEU A 175 -5.31 -11.33 -3.79
CA LEU A 175 -6.75 -11.56 -3.61
C LEU A 175 -7.52 -11.15 -4.87
N ALA A 176 -7.22 -9.99 -5.44
CA ALA A 176 -7.82 -9.54 -6.70
C ALA A 176 -7.56 -10.51 -7.86
N SER A 177 -6.39 -11.18 -7.86
CA SER A 177 -6.05 -12.19 -8.86
C SER A 177 -6.69 -13.55 -8.60
N GLY A 178 -6.92 -13.92 -7.33
CA GLY A 178 -7.58 -15.19 -6.96
C GLY A 178 -9.08 -15.18 -7.20
N VAL A 179 -9.75 -14.05 -6.92
CA VAL A 179 -11.19 -13.87 -7.16
C VAL A 179 -11.55 -14.08 -8.64
N THR A 180 -10.67 -13.67 -9.57
CA THR A 180 -10.94 -13.80 -11.01
C THR A 180 -10.76 -15.23 -11.51
N VAL A 181 -9.88 -16.03 -10.90
CA VAL A 181 -9.76 -17.47 -11.21
C VAL A 181 -11.04 -18.23 -10.86
N VAL A 182 -11.69 -17.87 -9.75
CA VAL A 182 -12.95 -18.49 -9.32
C VAL A 182 -14.13 -18.04 -10.19
N ALA A 183 -14.10 -16.83 -10.74
CA ALA A 183 -15.16 -16.32 -11.62
C ALA A 183 -15.08 -16.84 -13.07
N GLU A 184 -13.92 -17.35 -13.49
CA GLU A 184 -13.65 -17.86 -14.85
C GLU A 184 -13.75 -19.40 -14.97
N GLY A 185 -13.96 -20.13 -13.86
CA GLY A 185 -14.06 -21.59 -13.80
C GLY A 185 -15.47 -22.08 -13.48
#